data_AF-A0A7C9HYV4-F1
#
_entry.id   AF-A0A7C9HYV4-F1
#
_cell.length_a   1.000
_cell.length_b   1.000
_cell.length_c   1.000
_cell.angle_alpha   90.00
_cell.angle_beta   90.00
_cell.angle_gamma   90.00
#
_symmetry.space_group_name_H-M   'P 1'
#
loop_
_entity.id
_entity.type
_entity.pdbx_description
1 polymer ?
#
loop_
_entity_poly.entity_id
_entity_poly.type
_entity_poly.pdbx_seq_one_letter_code
_entity_poly.pdbx_strand_id
1 'polypeptide(L)'
;MHLLRRAHAFEYRAPTGDDRLGTADIWTNAGATRAVVVLQGIPASDSARALSALHDSALPYLLRPDTRLLVLNLRPRAQGEKARATVLPLSA
;
A
#
# COMPACT_ATOMS: atom_id res chain seq x y z
N MET A 1 10.09 12.28 5.80
CA MET A 1 8.83 11.59 5.48
C MET A 1 7.92 11.72 6.68
N HIS A 2 6.63 11.98 6.48
CA HIS A 2 5.64 12.02 7.55
C HIS A 2 4.51 11.02 7.26
N LEU A 3 3.94 10.44 8.31
CA LEU A 3 2.86 9.48 8.20
C LEU A 3 1.55 10.23 7.98
N LEU A 4 0.93 10.05 6.81
CA LEU A 4 -0.33 10.68 6.44
C LEU A 4 -1.53 9.86 6.94
N ARG A 5 -1.46 8.55 6.79
CA ARG A 5 -2.46 7.59 7.28
C ARG A 5 -1.78 6.37 7.84
N ARG A 6 -2.18 5.98 9.05
CA ARG A 6 -1.72 4.77 9.73
C ARG A 6 -2.79 3.69 9.66
N ALA A 7 -2.38 2.47 9.33
CA ALA A 7 -3.24 1.29 9.31
C ALA A 7 -4.59 1.54 8.61
N HIS A 8 -4.55 2.25 7.47
CA HIS A 8 -5.73 2.53 6.68
C HIS A 8 -6.30 1.20 6.16
N ALA A 9 -7.45 0.81 6.71
CA ALA A 9 -8.16 -0.37 6.27
C ALA A 9 -8.84 -0.09 4.92
N PHE A 10 -8.79 -1.07 4.03
CA PHE A 10 -9.46 -1.02 2.74
C PHE A 10 -9.85 -2.43 2.29
N GLU A 11 -10.86 -2.50 1.44
CA GLU A 11 -11.31 -3.74 0.82
C GLU A 11 -10.65 -3.91 -0.56
N TYR A 12 -10.32 -5.15 -0.90
CA TYR A 12 -9.87 -5.51 -2.24
C TYR A 12 -10.41 -6.89 -2.60
N ARG A 13 -10.64 -7.11 -3.90
CA ARG A 13 -11.09 -8.41 -4.40
C ARG A 13 -9.91 -9.31 -4.72
N ALA A 14 -9.84 -10.46 -4.07
CA ALA A 14 -8.81 -11.47 -4.28
C ALA A 14 -8.95 -12.14 -5.66
N PRO A 15 -7.89 -12.81 -6.17
CA PRO A 15 -7.97 -13.57 -7.41
C PRO A 15 -9.05 -14.67 -7.40
N THR A 16 -9.40 -15.19 -6.21
CA THR A 16 -10.47 -16.18 -6.01
C THR A 16 -11.88 -15.60 -6.16
N GLY A 17 -12.00 -14.27 -6.23
CA GLY A 17 -13.28 -13.57 -6.28
C GLY A 17 -13.85 -13.20 -4.92
N ASP A 18 -13.17 -13.54 -3.82
CA ASP A 18 -13.59 -13.15 -2.47
C ASP A 18 -13.11 -11.73 -2.14
N ASP A 19 -13.92 -10.99 -1.39
CA ASP A 19 -13.52 -9.70 -0.85
C ASP A 19 -12.69 -9.91 0.41
N ARG A 20 -11.56 -9.19 0.48
CA ARG A 20 -10.59 -9.27 1.57
C ARG A 20 -10.29 -7.89 2.11
N LEU A 21 -9.94 -7.84 3.40
CA LEU A 21 -9.45 -6.63 4.04
C LEU A 21 -7.93 -6.57 3.99
N GLY A 22 -7.41 -5.43 3.58
CA GLY A 22 -6.00 -5.07 3.63
C GLY A 22 -5.79 -3.87 4.54
N THR A 23 -4.54 -3.65 4.95
CA THR A 23 -4.15 -2.41 5.64
C THR A 23 -2.96 -1.76 4.94
N ALA A 24 -2.94 -0.43 4.95
CA ALA A 24 -1.84 0.35 4.41
C ALA A 24 -1.40 1.47 5.35
N ASP A 25 -0.09 1.62 5.50
CA ASP A 25 0.48 2.89 5.98
C ASP A 25 0.86 3.75 4.79
N ILE A 26 0.45 5.02 4.80
CA ILE A 26 0.71 5.97 3.73
C ILE A 26 1.59 7.08 4.28
N TRP A 27 2.78 7.20 3.71
CA TRP A 27 3.77 8.20 4.06
C TRP A 27 3.95 9.17 2.90
N THR A 28 4.16 10.44 3.20
CA THR A 28 4.46 11.44 2.17
C THR A 28 5.57 12.39 2.61
N ASN A 29 6.18 13.09 1.67
CA ASN A 29 7.15 14.14 1.98
C ASN A 29 6.44 15.48 2.21
N ALA A 30 7.15 16.47 2.76
CA ALA A 30 6.55 17.78 3.09
C ALA A 30 5.95 18.50 1.88
N GLY A 31 6.50 18.28 0.69
CA GLY A 31 6.00 18.88 -0.56
C GLY A 31 4.93 18.08 -1.29
N ALA A 32 4.50 16.92 -0.75
CA ALA A 32 3.58 15.98 -1.41
C ALA A 32 3.99 15.57 -2.85
N THR A 33 5.29 15.57 -3.14
CA THR A 33 5.83 15.15 -4.45
C THR A 33 6.24 13.68 -4.48
N ARG A 34 6.35 13.03 -3.31
CA ARG A 34 6.67 11.61 -3.18
C ARG A 34 5.85 10.99 -2.07
N ALA A 35 5.34 9.78 -2.32
CA ALA A 35 4.65 8.99 -1.32
C ALA A 35 5.18 7.55 -1.27
N VAL A 36 5.12 6.95 -0.09
CA VAL A 36 5.39 5.54 0.13
C VAL A 36 4.14 4.90 0.70
N VAL A 37 3.60 3.90 0.01
CA VAL A 37 2.49 3.07 0.49
C VAL A 37 3.05 1.74 0.95
N VAL A 38 2.75 1.38 2.19
CA VAL A 38 3.21 0.14 2.81
C VAL A 38 2.00 -0.76 3.07
N LEU A 39 1.80 -1.74 2.21
CA LEU A 39 0.77 -2.77 2.36
C LEU A 39 1.17 -3.76 3.46
N GLN A 40 0.20 -4.13 4.30
CA GLN A 40 0.41 -5.08 5.40
C GLN A 40 -0.72 -6.12 5.43
N GLY A 41 -0.36 -7.36 5.73
CA GLY A 41 -1.31 -8.48 5.78
C GLY A 41 -1.84 -8.91 4.42
N ILE A 42 -1.17 -8.51 3.32
CA ILE A 42 -1.61 -8.80 1.96
C ILE A 42 -0.71 -9.87 1.34
N PRO A 43 -1.27 -11.00 0.87
CA PRO A 43 -0.50 -11.98 0.13
C PRO A 43 0.23 -11.35 -1.06
N ALA A 44 1.43 -11.84 -1.36
CA ALA A 44 2.22 -11.31 -2.48
C ALA A 44 1.49 -11.44 -3.82
N SER A 45 0.71 -12.52 -4.00
CA SER A 45 -0.16 -12.75 -5.18
C SER A 45 -1.23 -11.69 -5.36
N ASP A 46 -1.65 -11.03 -4.27
CA ASP A 46 -2.81 -10.14 -4.25
C ASP A 46 -2.38 -8.67 -4.30
N SER A 47 -1.08 -8.39 -4.23
CA SER A 47 -0.53 -7.06 -4.01
C SER A 47 -0.88 -6.05 -5.10
N ALA A 48 -0.90 -6.48 -6.37
CA ALA A 48 -1.28 -5.62 -7.48
C ALA A 48 -2.77 -5.23 -7.43
N ARG A 49 -3.64 -6.18 -7.07
CA ARG A 49 -5.09 -5.93 -6.94
C ARG A 49 -5.38 -5.04 -5.74
N ALA A 50 -4.71 -5.27 -4.62
CA ALA A 50 -4.79 -4.42 -3.44
C ALA A 50 -4.33 -2.99 -3.74
N LEU A 51 -3.24 -2.82 -4.50
CA LEU A 51 -2.79 -1.51 -4.94
C LEU A 51 -3.81 -0.83 -5.87
N SER A 52 -4.39 -1.57 -6.83
CA SER A 52 -5.45 -1.04 -7.69
C SER A 52 -6.64 -0.54 -6.88
N ALA A 53 -7.12 -1.34 -5.93
CA ALA A 53 -8.23 -0.95 -5.07
C ALA A 53 -7.93 0.33 -4.28
N LEU A 54 -6.72 0.48 -3.73
CA LEU A 54 -6.29 1.72 -3.08
C LEU A 54 -6.19 2.90 -4.07
N HIS A 55 -5.67 2.65 -5.26
CA HIS A 55 -5.54 3.66 -6.32
C HIS A 55 -6.91 4.19 -6.76
N ASP A 56 -7.93 3.34 -6.78
CA ASP A 56 -9.26 3.72 -7.24
C ASP A 56 -10.12 4.33 -6.12
N SER A 57 -9.88 3.95 -4.86
CA SER A 57 -10.75 4.34 -3.72
C SER A 57 -10.20 5.41 -2.79
N ALA A 58 -8.88 5.44 -2.55
CA ALA A 58 -8.31 6.20 -1.44
C ALA A 58 -7.18 7.15 -1.87
N LEU A 59 -6.22 6.67 -2.67
CA LEU A 59 -5.04 7.46 -3.03
C LEU A 59 -5.35 8.79 -3.73
N PRO A 60 -6.36 8.91 -4.63
CA PRO A 60 -6.68 10.17 -5.29
C PRO A 60 -7.15 11.26 -4.33
N TYR A 61 -7.70 10.88 -3.17
CA TYR A 61 -8.17 11.81 -2.14
C TYR A 61 -7.09 12.13 -1.10
N LEU A 62 -5.99 11.39 -1.10
CA LEU A 62 -4.90 11.51 -0.13
C LEU A 62 -3.63 12.09 -0.75
N LEU A 63 -3.40 11.89 -2.04
CA LEU A 63 -2.19 12.25 -2.76
C LEU A 63 -2.51 13.16 -3.94
N ARG A 64 -1.55 14.00 -4.31
CA ARG A 64 -1.67 14.81 -5.54
C ARG A 64 -1.47 13.92 -6.77
N PRO A 65 -2.09 14.24 -7.92
CA PRO A 65 -1.94 13.46 -9.15
C PRO A 65 -0.49 13.27 -9.62
N ASP A 66 0.39 14.25 -9.36
CA ASP A 66 1.81 14.24 -9.74
C ASP A 66 2.72 13.58 -8.68
N THR A 67 2.14 13.03 -7.61
CA THR A 67 2.91 12.37 -6.54
C THR A 67 3.59 11.11 -7.08
N ARG A 68 4.92 11.05 -7.00
CA ARG A 68 5.65 9.82 -7.31
C ARG A 68 5.44 8.79 -6.20
N LEU A 69 4.80 7.68 -6.53
CA LEU A 69 4.48 6.62 -5.57
C LEU A 69 5.63 5.61 -5.49
N LEU A 70 5.88 5.04 -4.31
CA LEU A 70 6.65 3.82 -4.11
C LEU A 70 5.79 2.88 -3.27
N VAL A 71 5.65 1.62 -3.69
CA VAL A 71 4.78 0.68 -2.98
C VAL A 71 5.60 -0.49 -2.44
N LEU A 72 5.43 -0.76 -1.14
CA LEU A 72 6.08 -1.84 -0.42
C LEU A 72 5.00 -2.80 0.06
N ASN A 73 5.12 -4.10 -0.22
CA ASN A 73 4.34 -5.11 0.48
C ASN A 73 5.18 -5.74 1.59
N LEU A 74 4.78 -5.54 2.84
CA LEU A 74 5.43 -6.16 3.99
C LEU A 74 5.17 -7.66 4.00
N ARG A 75 6.26 -8.42 4.10
CA ARG A 75 6.17 -9.85 4.33
C ARG A 75 5.69 -10.11 5.75
N PRO A 76 4.91 -11.18 5.97
CA PRO A 76 4.62 -11.67 7.32
C PRO A 76 5.93 -11.83 8.08
N ARG A 77 5.94 -11.40 9.34
CA ARG A 77 7.10 -11.50 10.24
C ARG A 77 6.64 -11.89 11.64
N ALA A 78 7.47 -12.63 12.36
CA ALA A 78 7.27 -12.86 13.78
C ALA A 78 7.72 -11.64 14.61
N GLN A 79 7.31 -11.60 15.87
CA GLN A 79 7.76 -10.57 16.80
C GLN A 79 9.27 -10.69 17.03
N GLY A 80 9.99 -9.57 16.98
CA GLY A 80 11.45 -9.54 17.09
C GLY A 80 12.20 -9.72 15.76
N GLU A 81 11.53 -10.15 14.69
CA GLU A 81 12.15 -10.26 13.37
C GLU A 81 12.23 -8.92 12.65
N LYS A 82 13.35 -8.69 11.95
CA LYS A 82 13.53 -7.51 11.11
C LYS A 82 12.54 -7.57 9.94
N ALA A 83 11.69 -6.55 9.82
CA ALA A 83 10.75 -6.44 8.72
C ALA A 83 11.44 -6.54 7.35
N ARG A 84 10.77 -7.22 6.42
CA ARG A 84 11.17 -7.36 5.02
C ARG A 84 10.00 -6.94 4.15
N ALA A 85 10.28 -6.27 3.05
CA ALA A 85 9.27 -5.87 2.09
C ALA A 85 9.70 -6.26 0.68
N THR A 86 8.74 -6.50 -0.18
CA THR A 86 8.94 -6.54 -1.63
C THR A 86 8.51 -5.19 -2.19
N VAL A 87 9.35 -4.58 -3.02
CA VAL A 87 8.96 -3.39 -3.80
C VAL A 87 8.06 -3.87 -4.93
N LEU A 88 6.84 -3.34 -5.00
CA LEU A 88 5.99 -3.63 -6.14
C LEU A 88 6.44 -2.77 -7.33
N PRO A 89 6.54 -3.34 -8.54
CA PRO A 89 6.72 -2.52 -9.72
C PRO A 89 5.52 -1.58 -9.79
N LEU A 90 5.80 -0.28 -9.84
CA LEU A 90 4.83 0.68 -10.33
C LEU A 90 4.67 0.31 -11.79
N SER A 91 3.57 -0.35 -12.14
CA SER A 91 3.28 -0.64 -13.55
C SER A 91 3.41 0.67 -14.32
N ALA A 92 4.32 0.68 -15.28
CA ALA A 92 4.57 1.76 -16.22
C ALA A 92 3.35 2.00 -17.11
#